data_AF-W7TNJ6-F1
#
_entry.id   AF-W7TNJ6-F1
#
_cell.length_a   1.000
_cell.length_b   1.000
_cell.length_c   1.000
_cell.angle_alpha   90.00
_cell.angle_beta   90.00
_cell.angle_gamma   90.00
#
_symmetry.space_group_name_H-M   'P 1'
#
loop_
_entity.id
_entity.type
_entity.pdbx_description
1 polymer ?
#
loop_
_entity_poly.entity_id
_entity_poly.type
_entity_poly.pdbx_seq_one_letter_code
_entity_poly.pdbx_strand_id
1 'polypeptide(L)'
;MFYPYSSRHKDNMEAYHAVRRVTAADVGQAHDLETISYPEDEAASLAGMHYRQTHAGDFFYGLYHTGTGQLLALINGTLCRGTTLEHDTMSHHDTQGKTLCIHSVVVRPPLRRRGLATAFLQTYVHLILDAYPDRVLRLRLITKAQNLGLYHRCGFRFLRPSPVVHGQEKWFEMGLDRLSLVASEGELGKGLGRAFVHVDAFTGMAFRGNPAAVVFCHGDETPEWMQHWAREINLSETAFVSPLFPSHPPSSSCPSSSPPASFSLRWFTPVLEVDLCGHATLAAAHALWQTGRVELTSPITFHTASGTLLARWGGKEGEEGGGRGGGRGWISLDFPAEPVVPDGECLGDEEGRGRDLGLVREALHLEDEGAGGGREGGDAGGGALKFVGRSRVDVLVVLTRAAFDRLYTQVPDVGILEKIECRGVIVTCQGEGKDAAEGGGEEGKGGRKLQESGMERAHFLSRFFAPRCGIVEDPVTGSAHCCLAPYWAGELGKRDLVGYQASKRGGMVRVRYDEGASRVCLWGQAVLVKSGWLHV
;
A
#
# COMPACT_ATOMS: atom_id res chain seq x y z
N MET A 1 -16.61 22.19 -4.84
CA MET A 1 -17.63 21.15 -4.61
C MET A 1 -16.92 19.81 -4.80
N PHE A 2 -16.68 19.07 -3.72
CA PHE A 2 -15.94 17.79 -3.76
C PHE A 2 -16.74 16.79 -4.57
N TYR A 3 -16.19 16.30 -5.68
CA TYR A 3 -16.84 15.26 -6.47
C TYR A 3 -16.87 13.98 -5.64
N PRO A 4 -18.04 13.53 -5.17
CA PRO A 4 -18.11 12.31 -4.40
C PRO A 4 -17.87 11.15 -5.36
N TYR A 5 -16.78 10.40 -5.17
CA TYR A 5 -16.77 8.98 -5.54
C TYR A 5 -17.59 8.20 -4.50
N SER A 6 -18.86 8.59 -4.37
CA SER A 6 -19.84 7.90 -3.56
C SER A 6 -21.04 7.59 -4.42
N SER A 7 -21.06 6.37 -4.95
CA SER A 7 -22.06 5.44 -4.44
C SER A 7 -21.61 3.99 -4.66
N ARG A 8 -21.62 3.22 -3.56
CA ARG A 8 -21.79 1.76 -3.51
C ARG A 8 -20.66 0.89 -4.07
N HIS A 9 -19.68 0.61 -3.21
CA HIS A 9 -19.18 -0.76 -3.01
C HIS A 9 -18.81 -0.98 -1.53
N LYS A 10 -19.81 -0.83 -0.64
CA LYS A 10 -19.83 -1.57 0.64
C LYS A 10 -20.10 -3.08 0.39
N ASP A 11 -19.84 -3.57 -0.81
CA ASP A 11 -20.05 -4.96 -1.14
C ASP A 11 -18.92 -5.78 -0.53
N ASN A 12 -19.33 -6.61 0.43
CA ASN A 12 -18.63 -7.78 0.93
C ASN A 12 -17.52 -7.58 1.97
N MET A 13 -17.50 -6.49 2.75
CA MET A 13 -16.70 -6.49 3.99
C MET A 13 -17.13 -7.61 4.95
N GLU A 14 -18.41 -8.03 4.94
CA GLU A 14 -18.95 -9.15 5.72
C GLU A 14 -18.26 -10.49 5.44
N ALA A 15 -17.57 -10.63 4.30
CA ALA A 15 -16.78 -11.81 3.96
C ALA A 15 -15.35 -11.80 4.58
N TYR A 16 -15.03 -10.81 5.42
CA TYR A 16 -13.71 -10.66 6.02
C TYR A 16 -13.77 -10.54 7.54
N HIS A 17 -12.62 -10.75 8.16
CA HIS A 17 -12.41 -10.61 9.59
C HIS A 17 -11.28 -9.62 9.84
N ALA A 18 -11.45 -8.77 10.85
CA ALA A 18 -10.51 -7.71 11.22
C ALA A 18 -9.82 -8.06 12.53
N VAL A 19 -8.52 -7.75 12.62
CA VAL A 19 -7.77 -7.84 13.87
C VAL A 19 -7.91 -6.52 14.62
N ARG A 20 -8.09 -6.61 15.94
CA ARG A 20 -8.00 -5.46 16.85
C ARG A 20 -7.71 -5.93 18.28
N ARG A 21 -7.39 -5.00 19.17
CA ARG A 21 -7.29 -5.29 20.61
C ARG A 21 -8.64 -5.72 21.19
N VAL A 22 -8.59 -6.64 22.15
CA VAL A 22 -9.75 -7.10 22.92
C VAL A 22 -10.08 -6.06 23.98
N THR A 23 -11.31 -5.54 23.94
CA THR A 23 -11.78 -4.58 24.93
C THR A 23 -12.31 -5.28 26.17
N ALA A 24 -12.55 -4.53 27.25
CA ALA A 24 -13.15 -5.08 28.47
C ALA A 24 -14.52 -5.73 28.20
N ALA A 25 -15.28 -5.23 27.23
CA ALA A 25 -16.57 -5.78 26.82
C ALA A 25 -16.45 -7.12 26.08
N ASP A 26 -15.30 -7.41 25.48
CA ASP A 26 -15.06 -8.63 24.71
C ASP A 26 -14.57 -9.80 25.59
N VAL A 27 -14.22 -9.56 26.87
CA VAL A 27 -13.59 -10.56 27.75
C VAL A 27 -14.46 -11.81 27.95
N GLY A 28 -15.78 -11.64 28.06
CA GLY A 28 -16.71 -12.78 28.15
C GLY A 28 -16.61 -13.70 26.94
N GLN A 29 -16.68 -13.14 25.72
CA GLN A 29 -16.51 -13.92 24.49
C GLN A 29 -15.11 -14.55 24.38
N ALA A 30 -14.08 -13.88 24.87
CA ALA A 30 -12.71 -14.38 24.90
C ALA A 30 -12.58 -15.59 25.83
N HIS A 31 -13.17 -15.53 27.02
CA HIS A 31 -13.21 -16.65 27.97
C HIS A 31 -14.00 -17.84 27.40
N ASP A 32 -15.17 -17.60 26.80
CA ASP A 32 -15.94 -18.69 26.16
C ASP A 32 -15.13 -19.39 25.08
N LEU A 33 -14.38 -18.62 24.28
CA LEU A 33 -13.52 -19.16 23.23
C LEU A 33 -12.32 -19.95 23.78
N GLU A 34 -11.77 -19.53 24.93
CA GLU A 34 -10.71 -20.24 25.65
C GLU A 34 -11.21 -21.59 26.17
N THR A 35 -12.35 -21.60 26.87
CA THR A 35 -12.93 -22.79 27.51
C THR A 35 -13.37 -23.85 26.50
N ILE A 36 -13.79 -23.47 25.29
CA ILE A 36 -14.08 -24.46 24.22
C ILE A 36 -12.83 -24.95 23.48
N SER A 37 -11.65 -24.41 23.81
CA SER A 37 -10.38 -24.71 23.13
C SER A 37 -9.42 -25.52 23.99
N TYR A 38 -9.56 -25.46 25.31
CA TYR A 38 -8.76 -26.19 26.27
C TYR A 38 -9.63 -27.00 27.25
N PRO A 39 -9.12 -28.12 27.80
CA PRO A 39 -9.70 -28.77 28.98
C PRO A 39 -9.88 -27.80 30.15
N GLU A 40 -10.80 -28.10 31.07
CA GLU A 40 -11.13 -27.22 32.21
C GLU A 40 -9.93 -26.90 33.11
N ASP A 41 -8.99 -27.83 33.26
CA ASP A 41 -7.75 -27.66 34.04
C ASP A 41 -6.63 -26.92 33.29
N GLU A 42 -6.77 -26.76 31.96
CA GLU A 42 -5.82 -26.03 31.11
C GLU A 42 -6.34 -24.63 30.72
N ALA A 43 -7.66 -24.43 30.70
CA ALA A 43 -8.30 -23.17 30.29
C ALA A 43 -8.08 -22.04 31.30
N ALA A 44 -7.87 -20.82 30.81
CA ALA A 44 -7.80 -19.65 31.68
C ALA A 44 -9.18 -19.35 32.29
N SER A 45 -9.23 -19.15 33.61
CA SER A 45 -10.45 -18.72 34.29
C SER A 45 -10.90 -17.34 33.83
N LEU A 46 -12.20 -17.04 33.96
CA LEU A 46 -12.74 -15.71 33.62
C LEU A 46 -12.02 -14.57 34.36
N ALA A 47 -11.68 -14.79 35.64
CA ALA A 47 -10.89 -13.84 36.42
C ALA A 47 -9.47 -13.66 35.85
N GLY A 48 -8.82 -14.74 35.40
CA GLY A 48 -7.54 -14.70 34.72
C GLY A 48 -7.60 -13.92 33.40
N MET A 49 -8.69 -14.10 32.63
CA MET A 49 -8.92 -13.36 31.39
C MET A 49 -9.10 -11.86 31.63
N HIS A 50 -9.90 -11.49 32.65
CA HIS A 50 -10.01 -10.09 33.08
C HIS A 50 -8.66 -9.51 33.53
N TYR A 51 -7.90 -10.24 34.34
CA TYR A 51 -6.58 -9.81 34.78
C TYR A 51 -5.66 -9.53 33.60
N ARG A 52 -5.56 -10.47 32.65
CA ARG A 52 -4.72 -10.31 31.45
C ARG A 52 -5.19 -9.15 30.58
N GLN A 53 -6.49 -8.98 30.36
CA GLN A 53 -7.00 -7.85 29.55
C GLN A 53 -6.72 -6.51 30.22
N THR A 54 -6.85 -6.42 31.54
CA THR A 54 -6.64 -5.17 32.29
C THR A 54 -5.16 -4.81 32.40
N HIS A 55 -4.29 -5.77 32.70
CA HIS A 55 -2.87 -5.51 32.99
C HIS A 55 -1.94 -5.71 31.79
N ALA A 56 -2.38 -6.49 30.80
CA ALA A 56 -1.60 -6.86 29.63
C ALA A 56 -2.41 -6.68 28.32
N GLY A 57 -3.41 -5.79 28.32
CA GLY A 57 -4.30 -5.54 27.17
C GLY A 57 -3.57 -5.15 25.87
N ASP A 58 -2.38 -4.58 26.01
CA ASP A 58 -1.43 -4.30 24.92
C ASP A 58 -1.05 -5.54 24.09
N PHE A 59 -1.20 -6.75 24.65
CA PHE A 59 -0.84 -8.03 24.05
C PHE A 59 -2.05 -8.93 23.80
N PHE A 60 -3.26 -8.39 23.97
CA PHE A 60 -4.52 -9.12 23.94
C PHE A 60 -5.31 -8.76 22.68
N TYR A 61 -5.25 -9.62 21.66
CA TYR A 61 -5.81 -9.37 20.34
C TYR A 61 -6.85 -10.41 19.96
N GLY A 62 -7.90 -9.93 19.30
CA GLY A 62 -8.96 -10.76 18.75
C GLY A 62 -9.06 -10.59 17.25
N LEU A 63 -9.49 -11.66 16.58
CA LEU A 63 -9.95 -11.62 15.20
C LEU A 63 -11.48 -11.59 15.21
N TYR A 64 -12.06 -10.56 14.61
CA TYR A 64 -13.49 -10.29 14.67
C TYR A 64 -14.15 -10.36 13.30
N HIS A 65 -15.35 -10.92 13.24
CA HIS A 65 -16.19 -10.78 12.06
C HIS A 65 -16.57 -9.32 11.85
N THR A 66 -16.25 -8.74 10.69
CA THR A 66 -16.49 -7.30 10.40
C THR A 66 -17.98 -6.92 10.44
N GLY A 67 -18.85 -7.79 9.94
CA GLY A 67 -20.32 -7.56 9.93
C GLY A 67 -21.00 -7.71 11.29
N THR A 68 -20.74 -8.81 12.01
CA THR A 68 -21.46 -9.13 13.27
C THR A 68 -20.73 -8.67 14.53
N GLY A 69 -19.45 -8.31 14.44
CA GLY A 69 -18.60 -8.01 15.60
C GLY A 69 -18.25 -9.23 16.46
N GLN A 70 -18.58 -10.45 16.02
CA GLN A 70 -18.31 -11.68 16.79
C GLN A 70 -16.81 -11.97 16.87
N LEU A 71 -16.32 -12.35 18.06
CA LEU A 71 -14.94 -12.84 18.24
C LEU A 71 -14.78 -14.25 17.68
N LEU A 72 -13.81 -14.44 16.79
CA LEU A 72 -13.57 -15.67 16.02
C LEU A 72 -12.26 -16.38 16.39
N ALA A 73 -11.24 -15.62 16.73
CA ALA A 73 -9.95 -16.13 17.21
C ALA A 73 -9.37 -15.19 18.25
N LEU A 74 -8.52 -15.72 19.12
CA LEU A 74 -7.90 -14.98 20.20
C LEU A 74 -6.43 -15.33 20.36
N ILE A 75 -5.61 -14.29 20.55
CA ILE A 75 -4.24 -14.41 21.04
C ILE A 75 -4.08 -13.48 22.24
N ASN A 76 -3.60 -14.01 23.36
CA ASN A 76 -3.30 -13.22 24.55
C ASN A 76 -1.96 -13.64 25.17
N GLY A 77 -1.33 -12.73 25.90
CA GLY A 77 -0.04 -12.97 26.52
C GLY A 77 0.25 -12.01 27.67
N THR A 78 1.28 -12.32 28.47
CA THR A 78 1.83 -11.44 29.50
C THR A 78 3.33 -11.30 29.34
N LEU A 79 3.90 -10.20 29.84
CA LEU A 79 5.34 -10.01 29.87
C LEU A 79 5.95 -10.72 31.08
N CYS A 80 7.12 -11.29 30.89
CA CYS A 80 7.94 -11.86 31.95
C CYS A 80 9.43 -11.52 31.76
N ARG A 81 10.21 -11.55 32.85
CA ARG A 81 11.66 -11.26 32.82
C ARG A 81 12.49 -12.43 32.27
N GLY A 82 12.07 -13.66 32.59
CA GLY A 82 12.76 -14.88 32.19
C GLY A 82 12.88 -15.03 30.68
N THR A 83 13.92 -15.73 30.22
CA THR A 83 14.07 -16.18 28.82
C THR A 83 13.31 -17.46 28.53
N THR A 84 12.84 -18.10 29.60
CA THR A 84 12.24 -19.42 29.64
C THR A 84 10.89 -19.36 30.34
N LEU A 85 9.97 -20.25 29.94
CA LEU A 85 8.64 -20.36 30.55
C LEU A 85 8.63 -21.41 31.67
N GLU A 86 8.37 -20.92 32.88
CA GLU A 86 8.19 -21.64 34.14
C GLU A 86 6.90 -21.15 34.83
N HIS A 87 6.35 -21.92 35.77
CA HIS A 87 5.05 -21.62 36.41
C HIS A 87 4.98 -20.18 36.95
N ASP A 88 6.04 -19.74 37.64
CA ASP A 88 6.13 -18.39 38.22
C ASP A 88 6.25 -17.29 37.16
N THR A 89 6.89 -17.57 36.03
CA THR A 89 7.03 -16.59 34.94
C THR A 89 5.76 -16.45 34.11
N MET A 90 4.87 -17.44 34.18
CA MET A 90 3.60 -17.46 33.43
C MET A 90 2.42 -16.90 34.23
N SER A 91 2.55 -16.76 35.56
CA SER A 91 1.44 -16.42 36.45
C SER A 91 1.09 -14.94 36.50
N HIS A 92 2.05 -14.03 36.28
CA HIS A 92 1.86 -12.59 36.43
C HIS A 92 2.36 -11.78 35.22
N HIS A 93 1.81 -10.58 35.06
CA HIS A 93 2.32 -9.61 34.10
C HIS A 93 3.41 -8.74 34.74
N ASP A 94 4.63 -8.83 34.21
CA ASP A 94 5.75 -7.96 34.61
C ASP A 94 6.00 -6.90 33.54
N THR A 95 5.65 -5.64 33.83
CA THR A 95 5.82 -4.52 32.90
C THR A 95 7.26 -4.24 32.50
N GLN A 96 8.24 -4.71 33.27
CA GLN A 96 9.68 -4.62 32.99
C GLN A 96 10.21 -5.85 32.24
N GLY A 97 9.39 -6.90 32.09
CA GLY A 97 9.71 -8.09 31.33
C GLY A 97 10.00 -7.78 29.86
N LYS A 98 10.88 -8.58 29.24
CA LYS A 98 11.26 -8.46 27.82
C LYS A 98 10.86 -9.68 26.99
N THR A 99 10.29 -10.70 27.63
CA THR A 99 9.69 -11.85 26.98
C THR A 99 8.18 -11.71 27.03
N LEU A 100 7.53 -11.77 25.86
CA LEU A 100 6.10 -11.98 25.78
C LEU A 100 5.80 -13.48 25.82
N CYS A 101 5.21 -13.93 26.94
CA CYS A 101 4.63 -15.26 27.07
C CYS A 101 3.24 -15.25 26.43
N ILE A 102 3.09 -15.89 25.27
CA ILE A 102 1.79 -16.12 24.65
C ILE A 102 1.13 -17.29 25.38
N HIS A 103 -0.01 -17.02 26.01
CA HIS A 103 -0.74 -18.02 26.79
C HIS A 103 -1.69 -18.83 25.93
N SER A 104 -2.34 -18.19 24.97
CA SER A 104 -3.41 -18.82 24.19
C SER A 104 -3.34 -18.38 22.74
N VAL A 105 -3.53 -19.34 21.83
CA VAL A 105 -3.77 -19.12 20.40
C VAL A 105 -4.95 -19.99 20.00
N VAL A 106 -6.15 -19.42 20.06
CA VAL A 106 -7.40 -20.18 19.94
C VAL A 106 -8.24 -19.66 18.78
N VAL A 107 -8.93 -20.59 18.10
CA VAL A 107 -9.82 -20.30 16.98
C VAL A 107 -11.13 -21.04 17.20
N ARG A 108 -12.25 -20.39 16.89
CA ARG A 108 -13.60 -20.95 17.05
C ARG A 108 -13.71 -22.28 16.27
N PRO A 109 -14.31 -23.35 16.84
CA PRO A 109 -14.27 -24.70 16.27
C PRO A 109 -14.60 -24.81 14.77
N PRO A 110 -15.64 -24.14 14.23
CA PRO A 110 -15.99 -24.26 12.80
C PRO A 110 -14.92 -23.71 11.84
N LEU A 111 -14.03 -22.84 12.33
CA LEU A 111 -12.98 -22.16 11.55
C LEU A 111 -11.60 -22.82 11.72
N ARG A 112 -11.47 -23.85 12.57
CA ARG A 112 -10.21 -24.57 12.80
C ARG A 112 -9.79 -25.34 11.54
N ARG A 113 -8.48 -25.60 11.41
CA ARG A 113 -7.85 -26.33 10.28
C ARG A 113 -7.99 -25.64 8.90
N ARG A 114 -8.26 -24.33 8.88
CA ARG A 114 -8.34 -23.51 7.65
C ARG A 114 -7.15 -22.55 7.47
N GLY A 115 -6.06 -22.76 8.20
CA GLY A 115 -4.90 -21.85 8.20
C GLY A 115 -5.05 -20.57 9.03
N LEU A 116 -6.25 -20.28 9.55
CA LEU A 116 -6.56 -19.03 10.26
C LEU A 116 -5.67 -18.75 11.47
N ALA A 117 -5.38 -19.77 12.29
CA ALA A 117 -4.48 -19.63 13.44
C ALA A 117 -3.05 -19.25 13.03
N THR A 118 -2.53 -19.86 11.95
CA THR A 118 -1.20 -19.54 11.40
C THR A 118 -1.15 -18.09 10.94
N ALA A 119 -2.11 -17.69 10.10
CA ALA A 119 -2.16 -16.35 9.54
C ALA A 119 -2.36 -15.29 10.65
N PHE A 120 -3.25 -15.55 11.62
CA PHE A 120 -3.48 -14.64 12.72
C PHE A 120 -2.24 -14.51 13.63
N LEU A 121 -1.54 -15.62 13.92
CA LEU A 121 -0.32 -15.58 14.74
C LEU A 121 0.83 -14.87 14.03
N GLN A 122 1.02 -15.07 12.72
CA GLN A 122 2.01 -14.33 11.93
C GLN A 122 1.74 -12.82 11.98
N THR A 123 0.48 -12.43 11.76
CA THR A 123 0.05 -11.03 11.91
C THR A 123 0.30 -10.51 13.32
N TYR A 124 -0.09 -11.25 14.35
CA TYR A 124 0.13 -10.88 15.75
C TYR A 124 1.61 -10.64 16.06
N VAL A 125 2.50 -11.52 15.60
CA VAL A 125 3.95 -11.38 15.81
C VAL A 125 4.45 -10.05 15.23
N HIS A 126 4.05 -9.69 14.00
CA HIS A 126 4.42 -8.41 13.41
C HIS A 126 3.86 -7.24 14.21
N LEU A 127 2.55 -7.24 14.53
CA LEU A 127 1.90 -6.20 15.32
C LEU A 127 2.65 -5.94 16.64
N ILE A 128 3.00 -7.01 17.36
CA ILE A 128 3.72 -6.89 18.63
C ILE A 128 5.14 -6.36 18.45
N LEU A 129 5.91 -6.89 17.50
CA LEU A 129 7.31 -6.51 17.31
C LEU A 129 7.46 -5.08 16.76
N ASP A 130 6.49 -4.63 15.97
CA ASP A 130 6.43 -3.26 15.44
C ASP A 130 6.07 -2.24 16.51
N ALA A 131 5.05 -2.55 17.32
CA ALA A 131 4.48 -1.64 18.31
C ALA A 131 5.34 -1.50 19.57
N TYR A 132 6.06 -2.58 19.92
CA TYR A 132 6.79 -2.68 21.18
C TYR A 132 8.27 -3.01 20.97
N PRO A 133 9.00 -2.21 20.17
CA PRO A 133 10.30 -2.62 19.66
C PRO A 133 11.35 -2.91 20.74
N ASP A 134 11.37 -2.09 21.79
CA ASP A 134 12.30 -2.21 22.92
C ASP A 134 11.68 -2.91 24.13
N ARG A 135 10.36 -3.17 24.09
CA ARG A 135 9.61 -3.77 25.19
C ARG A 135 9.44 -5.28 24.99
N VAL A 136 9.33 -5.76 23.75
CA VAL A 136 9.27 -7.19 23.43
C VAL A 136 10.48 -7.59 22.59
N LEU A 137 11.44 -8.24 23.23
CA LEU A 137 12.64 -8.76 22.57
C LEU A 137 12.49 -10.22 22.15
N ARG A 138 11.59 -10.94 22.81
CA ARG A 138 11.41 -12.39 22.70
C ARG A 138 9.93 -12.73 22.81
N LEU A 139 9.45 -13.62 21.95
CA LEU A 139 8.15 -14.25 22.10
C LEU A 139 8.38 -15.71 22.49
N ARG A 140 7.63 -16.18 23.48
CA ARG A 140 7.67 -17.55 23.97
C ARG A 140 6.26 -18.09 24.08
N LEU A 141 6.12 -19.38 23.87
CA LEU A 141 4.89 -20.12 24.13
C LEU A 141 5.23 -21.56 24.47
N ILE A 142 4.33 -22.22 25.18
CA ILE A 142 4.35 -23.67 25.34
C ILE A 142 3.24 -24.29 24.49
N THR A 143 3.49 -25.48 23.96
CA THR A 143 2.50 -26.17 23.15
C THR A 143 2.65 -27.68 23.15
N LYS A 144 1.57 -28.38 22.78
CA LYS A 144 1.53 -29.84 22.59
C LYS A 144 2.19 -30.24 21.26
N ALA A 145 2.74 -31.44 21.18
CA ALA A 145 3.48 -31.94 20.02
C ALA A 145 2.77 -31.72 18.67
N GLN A 146 1.45 -31.97 18.63
CA GLN A 146 0.62 -31.84 17.44
C GLN A 146 0.58 -30.42 16.83
N ASN A 147 0.88 -29.39 17.63
CA ASN A 147 0.86 -28.00 17.18
C ASN A 147 2.25 -27.46 16.81
N LEU A 148 3.34 -28.20 17.03
CA LEU A 148 4.71 -27.73 16.74
C LEU A 148 4.86 -27.23 15.30
N GLY A 149 4.28 -27.95 14.33
CA GLY A 149 4.33 -27.56 12.92
C GLY A 149 3.62 -26.24 12.60
N LEU A 150 2.56 -25.89 13.34
CA LEU A 150 1.88 -24.60 13.19
C LEU A 150 2.80 -23.45 13.58
N TYR A 151 3.40 -23.53 14.78
CA TYR A 151 4.27 -22.49 15.30
C TYR A 151 5.57 -22.39 14.51
N HIS A 152 6.09 -23.51 14.01
CA HIS A 152 7.25 -23.51 13.11
C HIS A 152 7.01 -22.68 11.84
N ARG A 153 5.84 -22.83 11.20
CA ARG A 153 5.44 -21.99 10.04
C ARG A 153 5.26 -20.51 10.40
N CYS A 154 5.04 -20.19 11.66
CA CYS A 154 4.97 -18.83 12.17
C CYS A 154 6.35 -18.27 12.58
N GLY A 155 7.44 -18.99 12.30
CA GLY A 155 8.81 -18.58 12.60
C GLY A 155 9.31 -18.98 13.99
N PHE A 156 8.50 -19.63 14.81
CA PHE A 156 8.94 -20.10 16.13
C PHE A 156 9.84 -21.32 15.99
N ARG A 157 10.91 -21.38 16.78
CA ARG A 157 11.84 -22.50 16.85
C ARG A 157 11.56 -23.33 18.09
N PHE A 158 11.77 -24.63 17.98
CA PHE A 158 11.80 -25.50 19.13
C PHE A 158 12.97 -25.10 20.04
N LEU A 159 12.69 -24.90 21.34
CA LEU A 159 13.73 -24.61 22.32
C LEU A 159 14.02 -25.83 23.18
N ARG A 160 13.00 -26.37 23.83
CA ARG A 160 13.12 -27.48 24.79
C ARG A 160 11.76 -28.11 25.11
N PRO A 161 11.72 -29.32 25.70
CA PRO A 161 10.56 -29.77 26.45
C PRO A 161 10.25 -28.78 27.59
N SER A 162 8.97 -28.44 27.77
CA SER A 162 8.52 -27.51 28.80
C SER A 162 8.66 -28.13 30.19
N PRO A 163 9.23 -27.42 31.18
CA PRO A 163 9.17 -27.86 32.58
C PRO A 163 7.76 -27.71 33.17
N VAL A 164 6.92 -26.86 32.57
CA VAL A 164 5.51 -26.70 32.93
C VAL A 164 4.71 -27.77 32.22
N VAL A 165 4.00 -28.59 33.01
CA VAL A 165 3.07 -29.60 32.52
C VAL A 165 1.67 -29.19 32.95
N HIS A 166 0.78 -29.00 31.96
CA HIS A 166 -0.65 -28.87 32.18
C HIS A 166 -1.31 -30.18 31.71
N GLY A 167 -2.10 -30.82 32.57
CA GLY A 167 -2.69 -32.12 32.30
C GLY A 167 -1.68 -33.29 32.27
N GLN A 168 -1.99 -34.33 31.49
CA GLN A 168 -1.21 -35.58 31.43
C GLN A 168 -0.18 -35.63 30.29
N GLU A 169 -0.24 -34.68 29.35
CA GLU A 169 0.58 -34.69 28.14
C GLU A 169 1.84 -33.83 28.28
N LYS A 170 2.90 -34.17 27.53
CA LYS A 170 4.13 -33.37 27.49
C LYS A 170 3.94 -32.11 26.66
N TRP A 171 4.38 -30.99 27.20
CA TRP A 171 4.42 -29.70 26.53
C TRP A 171 5.84 -29.36 26.07
N PHE A 172 5.94 -28.51 25.05
CA PHE A 172 7.19 -28.09 24.43
C PHE A 172 7.24 -26.57 24.35
N GLU A 173 8.35 -26.00 24.74
CA GLU A 173 8.59 -24.57 24.67
C GLU A 173 9.13 -24.18 23.29
N MET A 174 8.52 -23.19 22.68
CA MET A 174 8.92 -22.61 21.40
C MET A 174 9.18 -21.12 21.54
N GLY A 175 10.10 -20.60 20.72
CA GLY A 175 10.50 -19.21 20.81
C GLY A 175 10.77 -18.54 19.46
N LEU A 176 10.54 -17.24 19.43
CA LEU A 176 10.90 -16.34 18.35
C LEU A 176 11.65 -15.15 18.96
N ASP A 177 12.90 -14.93 18.55
CA ASP A 177 13.76 -13.87 19.07
C ASP A 177 13.91 -12.76 18.05
N ARG A 178 13.73 -11.51 18.50
CA ARG A 178 13.93 -10.32 17.66
C ARG A 178 15.35 -10.25 17.09
N LEU A 179 16.35 -10.69 17.86
CA LEU A 179 17.78 -10.74 17.45
C LEU A 179 18.05 -11.74 16.31
N SER A 180 17.12 -12.65 16.00
CA SER A 180 17.21 -13.49 14.79
C SER A 180 16.78 -12.74 13.51
N LEU A 181 16.29 -11.50 13.64
CA LEU A 181 15.76 -10.69 12.55
C LEU A 181 16.45 -9.32 12.41
N VAL A 182 17.23 -8.87 13.40
CA VAL A 182 17.84 -7.53 13.39
C VAL A 182 19.19 -7.56 14.09
N ALA A 183 20.27 -7.59 13.30
CA ALA A 183 21.61 -7.29 13.77
C ALA A 183 21.97 -5.87 13.31
N SER A 184 21.68 -4.85 14.13
CA SER A 184 22.44 -3.60 14.26
C SER A 184 21.71 -2.62 15.18
N GLU A 185 22.43 -2.20 16.24
CA GLU A 185 22.37 -0.89 16.93
C GLU A 185 21.04 -0.54 17.66
N GLY A 186 21.00 0.03 18.86
CA GLY A 186 21.95 0.83 19.62
C GLY A 186 21.09 1.89 20.32
N GLU A 187 20.97 1.80 21.66
CA GLU A 187 20.26 2.68 22.61
C GLU A 187 19.33 3.81 22.08
N LEU A 188 18.01 3.67 22.29
CA LEU A 188 17.14 4.77 22.76
C LEU A 188 15.85 4.24 23.42
N GLY A 189 15.35 4.93 24.44
CA GLY A 189 14.39 4.41 25.41
C GLY A 189 12.89 4.48 25.06
N LYS A 190 12.12 3.72 25.86
CA LYS A 190 10.65 3.79 26.10
C LYS A 190 9.78 3.78 24.84
N GLY A 191 9.29 2.60 24.46
CA GLY A 191 8.40 2.41 23.31
C GLY A 191 7.05 3.12 23.44
N LEU A 192 6.59 3.68 22.31
CA LEU A 192 5.19 3.70 21.84
C LEU A 192 5.10 4.22 20.38
N GLY A 193 6.12 3.96 19.56
CA GLY A 193 6.15 4.44 18.18
C GLY A 193 5.45 3.49 17.21
N ARG A 194 4.80 4.01 16.17
CA ARG A 194 4.24 3.18 15.10
C ARG A 194 5.26 2.98 13.99
N ALA A 195 5.45 1.73 13.58
CA ALA A 195 6.32 1.41 12.46
C ALA A 195 5.74 1.92 11.13
N PHE A 196 6.60 2.56 10.34
CA PHE A 196 6.28 2.96 8.98
C PHE A 196 7.50 2.78 8.08
N VAL A 197 7.25 2.72 6.77
CA VAL A 197 8.29 2.77 5.75
C VAL A 197 7.99 3.87 4.76
N HIS A 198 9.04 4.41 4.16
CA HIS A 198 8.97 5.33 3.04
C HIS A 198 9.43 4.59 1.79
N VAL A 199 8.57 4.58 0.78
CA VAL A 199 8.80 3.94 -0.49
C VAL A 199 8.69 4.97 -1.60
N ASP A 200 9.65 4.95 -2.51
CA ASP A 200 9.53 5.68 -3.77
C ASP A 200 8.92 4.76 -4.83
N ALA A 201 7.72 5.09 -5.28
CA ALA A 201 6.97 4.36 -6.28
C ALA A 201 7.26 4.87 -7.70
N PHE A 202 7.01 4.02 -8.71
CA PHE A 202 7.29 4.28 -10.13
C PHE A 202 8.78 4.55 -10.44
N THR A 203 9.68 3.95 -9.65
CA THR A 203 11.12 4.05 -9.84
C THR A 203 11.84 2.83 -9.23
N GLY A 204 12.98 2.47 -9.82
CA GLY A 204 13.95 1.53 -9.24
C GLY A 204 15.08 2.21 -8.45
N MET A 205 15.02 3.54 -8.28
CA MET A 205 16.07 4.37 -7.67
C MET A 205 15.53 5.24 -6.56
N ALA A 206 16.20 5.24 -5.42
CA ALA A 206 15.86 6.10 -4.29
C ALA A 206 15.95 7.59 -4.69
N PHE A 207 15.11 8.41 -4.06
CA PHE A 207 14.95 9.84 -4.26
C PHE A 207 14.40 10.24 -5.65
N ARG A 208 13.89 9.27 -6.41
CA ARG A 208 13.15 9.48 -7.68
C ARG A 208 11.71 8.99 -7.53
N GLY A 209 10.90 9.01 -8.58
CA GLY A 209 9.52 8.54 -8.51
C GLY A 209 8.64 9.36 -7.56
N ASN A 210 7.53 8.76 -7.11
CA ASN A 210 6.59 9.38 -6.17
C ASN A 210 6.76 8.81 -4.75
N PRO A 211 7.15 9.62 -3.77
CA PRO A 211 7.31 9.19 -2.37
C PRO A 211 5.97 8.91 -1.70
N ALA A 212 5.83 7.76 -1.05
CA ALA A 212 4.72 7.46 -0.16
C ALA A 212 5.20 6.87 1.16
N ALA A 213 4.58 7.31 2.25
CA ALA A 213 4.69 6.61 3.53
C ALA A 213 3.67 5.47 3.60
N VAL A 214 4.08 4.33 4.13
CA VAL A 214 3.21 3.18 4.40
C VAL A 214 3.27 2.88 5.88
N VAL A 215 2.14 3.02 6.55
CA VAL A 215 1.95 2.81 7.98
C VAL A 215 1.24 1.48 8.19
N PHE A 216 1.85 0.61 9.00
CA PHE A 216 1.27 -0.69 9.33
C PHE A 216 0.33 -0.54 10.53
N CYS A 217 -0.97 -0.67 10.27
CA CYS A 217 -2.04 -0.44 11.22
C CYS A 217 -2.44 -1.72 11.96
N HIS A 218 -3.00 -1.55 13.16
CA HIS A 218 -3.49 -2.63 14.00
C HIS A 218 -4.99 -2.86 13.85
N GLY A 219 -5.68 -2.02 13.09
CA GLY A 219 -7.11 -2.16 12.77
C GLY A 219 -8.04 -1.39 13.71
N ASP A 220 -7.52 -0.73 14.73
CA ASP A 220 -8.25 0.10 15.70
C ASP A 220 -8.02 1.62 15.50
N GLU A 221 -7.20 2.03 14.55
CA GLU A 221 -6.88 3.42 14.28
C GLU A 221 -8.06 4.21 13.70
N THR A 222 -8.32 5.40 14.24
CA THR A 222 -9.40 6.28 13.77
C THR A 222 -8.98 7.11 12.54
N PRO A 223 -9.93 7.55 11.69
CA PRO A 223 -9.62 8.45 10.57
C PRO A 223 -8.90 9.74 11.00
N GLU A 224 -9.24 10.30 12.17
CA GLU A 224 -8.64 11.53 12.70
C GLU A 224 -7.16 11.31 13.04
N TRP A 225 -6.84 10.15 13.63
CA TRP A 225 -5.46 9.76 13.92
C TRP A 225 -4.65 9.59 12.62
N MET A 226 -5.23 8.94 11.60
CA MET A 226 -4.61 8.78 10.29
C MET A 226 -4.36 10.14 9.62
N GLN A 227 -5.31 11.07 9.74
CA GLN A 227 -5.18 12.42 9.19
C GLN A 227 -4.07 13.23 9.87
N HIS A 228 -3.92 13.12 11.19
CA HIS A 228 -2.81 13.75 11.92
C HIS A 228 -1.45 13.19 11.47
N TRP A 229 -1.38 11.88 11.30
CA TRP A 229 -0.20 11.20 10.76
C TRP A 229 0.19 11.68 9.37
N ALA A 230 -0.76 11.69 8.43
CA ALA A 230 -0.50 12.14 7.06
C ALA A 230 -0.04 13.60 7.01
N ARG A 231 -0.58 14.45 7.91
CA ARG A 231 -0.16 15.84 8.05
C ARG A 231 1.27 15.98 8.58
N GLU A 232 1.64 15.19 9.59
CA GLU A 232 2.99 15.21 10.17
C GLU A 232 4.05 14.70 9.18
N ILE A 233 3.72 13.63 8.45
CA ILE A 233 4.61 13.05 7.43
C ILE A 233 4.78 13.97 6.21
N ASN A 234 3.72 14.72 5.87
CA ASN A 234 3.71 15.76 4.83
C ASN A 234 4.27 15.29 3.46
N LEU A 235 3.91 14.07 3.05
CA LEU A 235 4.10 13.57 1.68
C LEU A 235 2.80 13.74 0.88
N SER A 236 2.85 13.52 -0.44
CA SER A 236 1.65 13.55 -1.29
C SER A 236 0.56 12.66 -0.69
N GLU A 237 0.92 11.42 -0.35
CA GLU A 237 0.02 10.47 0.32
C GLU A 237 0.73 9.61 1.36
N THR A 238 -0.02 9.32 2.43
CA THR A 238 0.29 8.29 3.41
C THR A 238 -0.72 7.16 3.30
N ALA A 239 -0.23 5.95 3.03
CA ALA A 239 -1.02 4.72 2.99
C ALA A 239 -1.08 4.07 4.38
N PHE A 240 -2.28 3.71 4.83
CA PHE A 240 -2.52 2.98 6.07
C PHE A 240 -3.03 1.58 5.71
N VAL A 241 -2.29 0.55 6.10
CA VAL A 241 -2.59 -0.85 5.76
C VAL A 241 -2.94 -1.67 6.99
N SER A 242 -4.11 -2.32 6.97
CA SER A 242 -4.55 -3.22 8.04
C SER A 242 -4.86 -4.62 7.48
N PRO A 243 -4.42 -5.70 8.12
CA PRO A 243 -4.66 -7.06 7.63
C PRO A 243 -6.15 -7.45 7.68
N LEU A 244 -6.63 -8.15 6.66
CA LEU A 244 -7.98 -8.72 6.57
C LEU A 244 -7.91 -10.24 6.32
N PHE A 245 -8.78 -11.00 6.96
CA PHE A 245 -8.81 -12.45 6.87
C PHE A 245 -10.11 -12.92 6.23
N PRO A 246 -10.11 -13.66 5.10
CA PRO A 246 -11.34 -14.11 4.48
C PRO A 246 -12.11 -15.11 5.36
N SER A 247 -13.44 -15.02 5.33
CA SER A 247 -14.36 -15.83 6.16
C SER A 247 -14.54 -17.27 5.66
N HIS A 248 -14.29 -17.50 4.36
CA HIS A 248 -14.33 -18.81 3.73
C HIS A 248 -12.95 -19.19 3.17
N PRO A 249 -12.56 -20.48 3.21
CA PRO A 249 -11.36 -20.93 2.50
C PRO A 249 -11.54 -20.68 1.00
N PRO A 250 -10.46 -20.41 0.24
CA PRO A 250 -10.56 -20.24 -1.20
C PRO A 250 -11.21 -21.49 -1.80
N SER A 251 -12.10 -21.31 -2.78
CA SER A 251 -12.74 -22.43 -3.47
C SER A 251 -11.67 -23.35 -4.03
N SER A 252 -11.94 -24.66 -4.02
CA SER A 252 -11.05 -25.77 -4.43
C SER A 252 -10.51 -25.69 -5.88
N SER A 253 -10.83 -24.63 -6.62
CA SER A 253 -10.31 -24.31 -7.95
C SER A 253 -8.97 -23.57 -7.97
N CYS A 254 -8.46 -23.11 -6.81
CA CYS A 254 -7.11 -22.52 -6.71
C CYS A 254 -6.11 -23.56 -6.17
N PRO A 255 -5.13 -24.01 -6.98
CA PRO A 255 -4.16 -25.03 -6.56
C PRO A 255 -3.07 -24.51 -5.61
N SER A 256 -3.02 -23.22 -5.27
CA SER A 256 -2.09 -22.68 -4.27
C SER A 256 -2.65 -22.79 -2.85
N SER A 257 -1.87 -23.38 -1.94
CA SER A 257 -2.22 -23.76 -0.56
C SER A 257 -2.53 -22.64 0.44
N SER A 258 -2.75 -21.40 0.00
CA SER A 258 -3.13 -20.25 0.85
C SER A 258 -4.03 -19.27 0.07
N PRO A 259 -5.08 -18.69 0.68
CA PRO A 259 -5.81 -17.57 0.05
C PRO A 259 -4.86 -16.39 -0.22
N PRO A 260 -5.10 -15.59 -1.26
CA PRO A 260 -4.33 -14.36 -1.51
C PRO A 260 -4.42 -13.44 -0.28
N ALA A 261 -3.33 -12.75 0.03
CA ALA A 261 -3.27 -11.92 1.23
C ALA A 261 -4.17 -10.69 1.07
N SER A 262 -5.13 -10.51 1.98
CA SER A 262 -6.09 -9.41 1.93
C SER A 262 -5.77 -8.33 2.97
N PHE A 263 -5.89 -7.06 2.58
CA PHE A 263 -5.66 -5.90 3.46
C PHE A 263 -6.71 -4.83 3.22
N SER A 264 -7.13 -4.14 4.28
CA SER A 264 -7.75 -2.82 4.17
C SER A 264 -6.64 -1.81 3.87
N LEU A 265 -6.88 -0.93 2.90
CA LEU A 265 -5.96 0.13 2.52
C LEU A 265 -6.71 1.46 2.40
N ARG A 266 -6.20 2.47 3.09
CA ARG A 266 -6.70 3.84 3.09
C ARG A 266 -5.57 4.81 2.78
N TRP A 267 -5.89 5.93 2.13
CA TRP A 267 -4.89 6.93 1.75
C TRP A 267 -5.29 8.30 2.23
N PHE A 268 -4.35 8.99 2.84
CA PHE A 268 -4.55 10.35 3.32
C PHE A 268 -3.46 11.25 2.74
N THR A 269 -3.90 12.37 2.18
CA THR A 269 -3.06 13.55 1.98
C THR A 269 -2.90 14.29 3.32
N PRO A 270 -2.05 15.32 3.42
CA PRO A 270 -1.94 16.14 4.63
C PRO A 270 -3.24 16.85 5.04
N VAL A 271 -4.22 16.92 4.13
CA VAL A 271 -5.46 17.70 4.31
C VAL A 271 -6.70 16.80 4.43
N LEU A 272 -6.79 15.72 3.65
CA LEU A 272 -7.98 14.86 3.56
C LEU A 272 -7.67 13.41 3.14
N GLU A 273 -8.60 12.50 3.41
CA GLU A 273 -8.65 11.13 2.87
C GLU A 273 -9.05 11.11 1.40
N VAL A 274 -8.36 10.33 0.57
CA VAL A 274 -8.69 10.16 -0.87
C VAL A 274 -9.20 8.76 -1.16
N ASP A 275 -10.18 8.65 -2.06
CA ASP A 275 -10.85 7.39 -2.38
C ASP A 275 -9.97 6.42 -3.19
N LEU A 276 -8.95 6.92 -3.90
CA LEU A 276 -8.10 6.13 -4.79
C LEU A 276 -6.72 6.77 -4.97
N CYS A 277 -5.64 6.01 -4.74
CA CYS A 277 -4.28 6.49 -4.98
C CYS A 277 -3.38 5.39 -5.59
N GLY A 278 -2.88 5.61 -6.81
CA GLY A 278 -2.06 4.62 -7.53
C GLY A 278 -0.68 4.37 -6.90
N HIS A 279 0.13 5.41 -6.73
CA HIS A 279 1.52 5.26 -6.28
C HIS A 279 1.61 4.73 -4.84
N ALA A 280 0.72 5.19 -3.94
CA ALA A 280 0.69 4.74 -2.55
C ALA A 280 0.16 3.29 -2.42
N THR A 281 -0.72 2.84 -3.33
CA THR A 281 -1.07 1.40 -3.45
C THR A 281 0.13 0.55 -3.85
N LEU A 282 0.89 1.02 -4.86
CA LEU A 282 2.10 0.34 -5.32
C LEU A 282 3.14 0.27 -4.20
N ALA A 283 3.33 1.38 -3.48
CA ALA A 283 4.19 1.47 -2.32
C ALA A 283 3.76 0.51 -1.20
N ALA A 284 2.47 0.42 -0.90
CA ALA A 284 1.92 -0.50 0.10
C ALA A 284 2.19 -1.96 -0.26
N ALA A 285 1.96 -2.35 -1.51
CA ALA A 285 2.26 -3.71 -1.98
C ALA A 285 3.75 -4.03 -1.83
N HIS A 286 4.61 -3.13 -2.31
CA HIS A 286 6.06 -3.25 -2.18
C HIS A 286 6.49 -3.40 -0.72
N ALA A 287 5.97 -2.55 0.16
CA ALA A 287 6.26 -2.57 1.59
C ALA A 287 5.86 -3.90 2.25
N LEU A 288 4.68 -4.44 1.92
CA LEU A 288 4.20 -5.71 2.47
C LEU A 288 5.08 -6.90 2.07
N TRP A 289 5.53 -6.96 0.81
CA TRP A 289 6.46 -8.00 0.36
C TRP A 289 7.87 -7.82 0.94
N GLN A 290 8.44 -6.61 0.83
CA GLN A 290 9.83 -6.35 1.24
C GLN A 290 10.04 -6.50 2.74
N THR A 291 9.03 -6.22 3.55
CA THR A 291 9.10 -6.38 5.00
C THR A 291 8.71 -7.77 5.49
N GLY A 292 8.43 -8.71 4.57
CA GLY A 292 8.10 -10.10 4.89
C GLY A 292 6.71 -10.31 5.50
N ARG A 293 5.86 -9.28 5.51
CA ARG A 293 4.46 -9.38 5.99
C ARG A 293 3.58 -10.21 5.05
N VAL A 294 3.95 -10.24 3.77
CA VAL A 294 3.39 -11.13 2.76
C VAL A 294 4.55 -11.85 2.08
N GLU A 295 4.40 -13.15 1.81
CA GLU A 295 5.38 -13.90 1.05
C GLU A 295 5.66 -13.22 -0.29
N LEU A 296 6.94 -13.02 -0.62
CA LEU A 296 7.36 -12.36 -1.86
C LEU A 296 6.66 -13.02 -3.05
N THR A 297 6.13 -12.21 -3.95
CA THR A 297 5.36 -12.61 -5.15
C THR A 297 3.92 -13.08 -4.94
N SER A 298 3.49 -13.36 -3.70
CA SER A 298 2.09 -13.70 -3.43
C SER A 298 1.18 -12.50 -3.76
N PRO A 299 0.10 -12.68 -4.56
CA PRO A 299 -0.83 -11.60 -4.86
C PRO A 299 -1.42 -10.97 -3.60
N ILE A 300 -1.57 -9.64 -3.61
CA ILE A 300 -2.16 -8.87 -2.51
C ILE A 300 -3.46 -8.23 -2.99
N THR A 301 -4.54 -8.49 -2.26
CA THR A 301 -5.85 -7.89 -2.50
C THR A 301 -6.07 -6.77 -1.50
N PHE A 302 -6.18 -5.53 -1.98
CA PHE A 302 -6.52 -4.36 -1.17
C PHE A 302 -8.01 -4.05 -1.25
N HIS A 303 -8.64 -3.88 -0.10
CA HIS A 303 -10.02 -3.44 0.06
C HIS A 303 -10.01 -1.96 0.44
N THR A 304 -10.63 -1.13 -0.40
CA THR A 304 -10.51 0.33 -0.37
C THR A 304 -11.88 0.98 -0.54
N ALA A 305 -12.01 2.28 -0.30
CA ALA A 305 -13.28 3.00 -0.50
C ALA A 305 -13.78 2.92 -1.96
N SER A 306 -12.85 2.86 -2.93
CA SER A 306 -13.15 2.69 -4.36
C SER A 306 -13.32 1.23 -4.80
N GLY A 307 -13.39 0.27 -3.87
CA GLY A 307 -13.51 -1.15 -4.17
C GLY A 307 -12.19 -1.90 -4.04
N THR A 308 -12.12 -3.07 -4.69
CA THR A 308 -10.98 -3.99 -4.55
C THR A 308 -9.90 -3.72 -5.60
N LEU A 309 -8.65 -3.59 -5.16
CA LEU A 309 -7.48 -3.46 -6.02
C LEU A 309 -6.57 -4.67 -5.84
N LEU A 310 -6.14 -5.28 -6.95
CA LEU A 310 -5.24 -6.42 -6.92
C LEU A 310 -3.83 -5.99 -7.32
N ALA A 311 -2.88 -6.20 -6.42
CA ALA A 311 -1.46 -6.03 -6.69
C ALA A 311 -0.80 -7.38 -6.97
N ARG A 312 -0.08 -7.47 -8.09
CA ARG A 312 0.70 -8.66 -8.45
C ARG A 312 2.15 -8.28 -8.68
N TRP A 313 3.04 -9.17 -8.29
CA TRP A 313 4.45 -9.06 -8.62
C TRP A 313 4.71 -9.69 -9.99
N GLY A 314 5.15 -8.90 -10.95
CA GLY A 314 5.79 -9.36 -12.18
C GLY A 314 7.29 -9.45 -11.97
N GLY A 315 7.93 -10.49 -12.51
CA GLY A 315 9.38 -10.68 -12.47
C GLY A 315 10.15 -9.59 -13.23
N LYS A 316 11.37 -9.91 -13.68
CA LYS A 316 12.08 -9.02 -14.62
C LYS A 316 11.34 -8.98 -15.97
N GLU A 317 11.63 -7.95 -16.76
CA GLU A 317 11.06 -7.72 -18.10
C GLU A 317 10.84 -9.02 -18.88
N GLY A 318 9.59 -9.32 -19.22
CA GLY A 318 9.23 -10.44 -20.09
C GLY A 318 9.04 -11.81 -19.42
N GLU A 319 9.21 -11.94 -18.10
CA GLU A 319 9.00 -13.22 -17.41
C GLU A 319 7.77 -13.22 -16.47
N GLU A 320 6.76 -14.02 -16.83
CA GLU A 320 5.82 -14.58 -15.86
C GLU A 320 6.53 -15.72 -15.11
N GLY A 321 7.13 -15.45 -13.95
CA GLY A 321 7.75 -16.50 -13.15
C GLY A 321 8.70 -15.99 -12.06
N GLY A 322 8.52 -16.51 -10.84
CA GLY A 322 9.24 -16.10 -9.64
C GLY A 322 10.74 -16.46 -9.66
N GLY A 323 11.59 -15.44 -9.80
CA GLY A 323 13.01 -15.51 -9.45
C GLY A 323 13.24 -15.23 -7.96
N ARG A 324 13.90 -16.15 -7.25
CA ARG A 324 14.31 -16.03 -5.82
C ARG A 324 15.50 -15.09 -5.59
N GLY A 325 15.52 -13.93 -6.24
CA GLY A 325 16.51 -12.88 -5.99
C GLY A 325 15.80 -11.57 -5.67
N GLY A 326 16.25 -10.84 -4.66
CA GLY A 326 15.76 -9.52 -4.25
C GLY A 326 15.96 -8.42 -5.30
N GLY A 327 15.60 -8.67 -6.56
CA GLY A 327 15.59 -7.72 -7.65
C GLY A 327 14.34 -6.84 -7.67
N ARG A 328 14.46 -5.67 -8.29
CA ARG A 328 13.39 -4.66 -8.48
C ARG A 328 12.36 -5.14 -9.51
N GLY A 329 11.43 -5.99 -9.08
CA GLY A 329 10.32 -6.47 -9.91
C GLY A 329 9.32 -5.35 -10.24
N TRP A 330 8.50 -5.61 -11.25
CA TRP A 330 7.43 -4.70 -11.67
C TRP A 330 6.15 -5.08 -10.95
N ILE A 331 5.57 -4.14 -10.20
CA ILE A 331 4.30 -4.35 -9.51
C ILE A 331 3.18 -3.92 -10.45
N SER A 332 2.25 -4.83 -10.72
CA SER A 332 1.07 -4.55 -11.54
C SER A 332 -0.11 -4.16 -10.67
N LEU A 333 -0.87 -3.17 -11.13
CA LEU A 333 -2.14 -2.72 -10.57
C LEU A 333 -3.16 -2.59 -11.70
N ASP A 334 -4.44 -2.76 -11.41
CA ASP A 334 -5.49 -2.77 -12.42
C ASP A 334 -6.59 -1.77 -12.06
N PHE A 335 -6.82 -0.80 -12.95
CA PHE A 335 -7.70 0.34 -12.73
C PHE A 335 -8.71 0.51 -13.88
N PRO A 336 -9.88 1.09 -13.60
CA PRO A 336 -10.78 1.56 -14.67
C PRO A 336 -10.07 2.57 -15.57
N ALA A 337 -10.31 2.49 -16.88
CA ALA A 337 -9.90 3.53 -17.81
C ALA A 337 -10.74 4.80 -17.60
N GLU A 338 -10.13 5.96 -17.77
CA GLU A 338 -10.81 7.26 -17.73
C GLU A 338 -10.55 8.01 -19.04
N PRO A 339 -11.12 7.55 -20.19
CA PRO A 339 -10.89 8.20 -21.48
C PRO A 339 -11.30 9.67 -21.42
N VAL A 340 -10.52 10.52 -22.07
CA VAL A 340 -10.80 11.94 -22.14
C VAL A 340 -11.81 12.22 -23.24
N VAL A 341 -12.73 13.14 -22.97
CA VAL A 341 -13.61 13.70 -23.98
C VAL A 341 -13.02 15.04 -24.42
N PRO A 342 -13.01 15.37 -25.73
CA PRO A 342 -12.63 16.71 -26.17
C PRO A 342 -13.45 17.75 -25.38
N ASP A 343 -12.79 18.83 -24.96
CA ASP A 343 -13.38 19.84 -24.07
C ASP A 343 -14.67 20.47 -24.65
N GLY A 344 -14.94 20.29 -25.95
CA GLY A 344 -16.16 20.73 -26.64
C GLY A 344 -17.42 19.86 -26.49
N GLU A 345 -17.36 18.61 -26.01
CA GLU A 345 -18.54 17.73 -25.89
C GLU A 345 -19.03 17.53 -24.44
N CYS A 346 -18.25 17.93 -23.42
CA CYS A 346 -18.51 17.55 -22.02
C CYS A 346 -18.90 18.69 -21.06
N LEU A 347 -19.02 19.94 -21.50
CA LEU A 347 -19.36 21.07 -20.63
C LEU A 347 -20.54 21.88 -21.18
N GLY A 348 -21.41 22.33 -20.27
CA GLY A 348 -22.44 23.32 -20.59
C GLY A 348 -21.82 24.66 -21.05
N ASP A 349 -22.67 25.42 -21.76
CA ASP A 349 -22.52 26.76 -22.38
C ASP A 349 -21.15 27.25 -22.93
N GLU A 350 -21.20 27.98 -24.06
CA GLU A 350 -20.01 28.45 -24.79
C GLU A 350 -19.10 29.41 -24.01
N GLU A 351 -19.58 30.00 -22.90
CA GLU A 351 -18.81 30.92 -22.04
C GLU A 351 -17.79 30.19 -21.14
N GLY A 352 -18.13 29.00 -20.61
CA GLY A 352 -17.18 28.17 -19.85
C GLY A 352 -16.04 27.63 -20.73
N ARG A 353 -16.37 27.29 -21.98
CA ARG A 353 -15.46 26.72 -23.00
C ARG A 353 -14.25 27.60 -23.33
N GLY A 354 -14.45 28.90 -23.50
CA GLY A 354 -13.34 29.82 -23.79
C GLY A 354 -12.45 30.08 -22.58
N ARG A 355 -13.01 29.94 -21.37
CA ARG A 355 -12.35 30.30 -20.12
C ARG A 355 -11.22 29.35 -19.78
N ASP A 356 -11.47 28.04 -19.75
CA ASP A 356 -10.42 27.08 -19.34
C ASP A 356 -9.30 26.95 -20.36
N LEU A 357 -9.63 26.98 -21.66
CA LEU A 357 -8.63 27.01 -22.72
C LEU A 357 -7.74 28.27 -22.63
N GLY A 358 -8.35 29.43 -22.34
CA GLY A 358 -7.62 30.68 -22.09
C GLY A 358 -6.70 30.58 -20.86
N LEU A 359 -7.23 30.07 -19.74
CA LEU A 359 -6.45 29.85 -18.52
C LEU A 359 -5.30 28.86 -18.73
N VAL A 360 -5.50 27.77 -19.48
CA VAL A 360 -4.45 26.80 -19.82
C VAL A 360 -3.36 27.45 -20.66
N ARG A 361 -3.73 28.22 -21.70
CA ARG A 361 -2.76 28.93 -22.55
C ARG A 361 -1.94 29.93 -21.75
N GLU A 362 -2.60 30.75 -20.94
CA GLU A 362 -1.97 31.75 -20.09
C GLU A 362 -1.04 31.08 -19.06
N ALA A 363 -1.54 30.07 -18.34
CA ALA A 363 -0.77 29.39 -17.30
C ALA A 363 0.46 28.66 -17.83
N LEU A 364 0.38 28.10 -19.05
CA LEU A 364 1.47 27.35 -19.68
C LEU A 364 2.35 28.21 -20.59
N HIS A 365 2.16 29.53 -20.61
CA HIS A 365 2.90 30.47 -21.47
C HIS A 365 2.85 30.08 -22.95
N LEU A 366 1.69 29.63 -23.42
CA LEU A 366 1.48 29.25 -24.82
C LEU A 366 1.11 30.51 -25.60
N GLU A 367 2.04 30.99 -26.44
CA GLU A 367 1.78 32.11 -27.34
C GLU A 367 0.65 31.74 -28.34
N ASP A 368 -0.30 32.65 -28.53
CA ASP A 368 -1.20 32.59 -29.67
C ASP A 368 -0.40 32.99 -30.91
N GLU A 369 -0.04 32.01 -31.75
CA GLU A 369 0.39 32.32 -33.11
C GLU A 369 -0.81 32.89 -33.86
N GLY A 370 -0.94 34.21 -33.77
CA GLY A 370 -2.04 34.96 -34.31
C GLY A 370 -2.19 34.74 -35.82
N ALA A 371 -3.45 34.66 -36.24
CA ALA A 371 -3.86 34.93 -37.60
C ALA A 371 -3.19 36.22 -38.12
N GLY A 372 -2.17 36.07 -38.96
CA GLY A 372 -1.36 37.19 -39.42
C GLY A 372 -0.55 36.86 -40.68
N GLY A 373 -1.20 37.00 -41.84
CA GLY A 373 -0.59 37.47 -43.09
C GLY A 373 0.62 36.71 -43.65
N GLY A 374 0.33 35.77 -44.56
CA GLY A 374 1.07 35.49 -45.79
C GLY A 374 2.60 35.44 -45.75
N ARG A 375 3.14 34.23 -45.84
CA ARG A 375 4.23 33.91 -46.78
C ARG A 375 4.26 32.41 -47.05
N GLU A 376 4.05 32.06 -48.31
CA GLU A 376 4.23 30.72 -48.85
C GLU A 376 5.68 30.26 -48.65
N GLY A 377 5.86 29.02 -48.17
CA GLY A 377 7.09 28.26 -48.35
C GLY A 377 7.65 27.60 -47.10
N GLY A 378 7.21 26.36 -46.83
CA GLY A 378 8.05 25.33 -46.23
C GLY A 378 7.82 24.98 -44.75
N ASP A 379 7.15 23.85 -44.55
CA ASP A 379 7.03 23.01 -43.35
C ASP A 379 6.00 23.39 -42.27
N ALA A 380 5.23 22.39 -41.84
CA ALA A 380 3.93 22.51 -41.19
C ALA A 380 4.03 23.05 -39.74
N GLY A 381 3.91 24.37 -39.59
CA GLY A 381 3.69 25.07 -38.32
C GLY A 381 2.30 24.76 -37.73
N GLY A 382 2.17 23.63 -37.06
CA GLY A 382 1.06 23.37 -36.14
C GLY A 382 1.35 24.01 -34.79
N GLY A 383 0.47 24.88 -34.30
CA GLY A 383 0.64 25.63 -33.06
C GLY A 383 1.02 24.77 -31.84
N ALA A 384 1.56 25.43 -30.81
CA ALA A 384 2.13 24.78 -29.61
C ALA A 384 1.18 23.78 -28.91
N LEU A 385 -0.14 24.05 -28.94
CA LEU A 385 -1.21 23.26 -28.36
C LEU A 385 -1.87 22.37 -29.43
N LYS A 386 -1.88 21.05 -29.21
CA LYS A 386 -2.49 20.06 -30.12
C LYS A 386 -3.91 19.66 -29.72
N PHE A 387 -4.17 19.49 -28.43
CA PHE A 387 -5.46 19.02 -27.92
C PHE A 387 -5.68 19.47 -26.48
N VAL A 388 -6.94 19.74 -26.13
CA VAL A 388 -7.41 19.86 -24.75
C VAL A 388 -8.66 19.01 -24.60
N GLY A 389 -8.67 18.19 -23.56
CA GLY A 389 -9.81 17.36 -23.20
C GLY A 389 -9.95 17.24 -21.69
N ARG A 390 -11.03 16.61 -21.26
CA ARG A 390 -11.32 16.40 -19.86
C ARG A 390 -11.60 14.94 -19.58
N SER A 391 -10.99 14.43 -18.52
CA SER A 391 -11.50 13.25 -17.84
C SER A 391 -12.59 13.68 -16.85
N ARG A 392 -13.11 12.73 -16.09
CA ARG A 392 -14.08 13.00 -15.03
C ARG A 392 -13.53 13.94 -13.94
N VAL A 393 -12.22 13.98 -13.75
CA VAL A 393 -11.59 14.74 -12.64
C VAL A 393 -10.43 15.63 -13.06
N ASP A 394 -9.80 15.42 -14.22
CA ASP A 394 -8.63 16.17 -14.67
C ASP A 394 -8.83 16.80 -16.06
N VAL A 395 -8.03 17.84 -16.36
CA VAL A 395 -7.86 18.38 -17.70
C VAL A 395 -6.61 17.77 -18.34
N LEU A 396 -6.71 17.24 -19.55
CA LEU A 396 -5.59 16.77 -20.36
C LEU A 396 -5.24 17.80 -21.43
N VAL A 397 -3.97 18.21 -21.48
CA VAL A 397 -3.41 19.18 -22.42
C VAL A 397 -2.30 18.50 -23.19
N VAL A 398 -2.45 18.40 -24.51
CA VAL A 398 -1.46 17.76 -25.39
C VAL A 398 -0.72 18.84 -26.15
N LEU A 399 0.59 18.85 -26.00
CA LEU A 399 1.48 19.84 -26.61
C LEU A 399 2.33 19.22 -27.72
N THR A 400 2.90 20.07 -28.56
CA THR A 400 4.08 19.71 -29.34
C THR A 400 5.26 19.41 -28.41
N ARG A 401 6.23 18.60 -28.87
CA ARG A 401 7.43 18.30 -28.08
C ARG A 401 8.21 19.56 -27.72
N ALA A 402 8.38 20.47 -28.68
CA ALA A 402 9.06 21.75 -28.46
C ALA A 402 8.37 22.60 -27.38
N ALA A 403 7.04 22.67 -27.36
CA ALA A 403 6.29 23.39 -26.34
C ALA A 403 6.38 22.70 -24.96
N PHE A 404 6.31 21.38 -24.92
CA PHE A 404 6.49 20.62 -23.68
C PHE A 404 7.88 20.83 -23.06
N ASP A 405 8.94 20.80 -23.89
CA ASP A 405 10.32 20.98 -23.42
C ASP A 405 10.57 22.40 -22.87
N ARG A 406 9.86 23.43 -23.38
CA ARG A 406 9.95 24.78 -22.79
C ARG A 406 9.49 24.85 -21.34
N LEU A 407 8.62 23.94 -20.90
CA LEU A 407 8.11 23.92 -19.52
C LEU A 407 9.20 23.61 -18.48
N TYR A 408 10.37 23.08 -18.88
CA TYR A 408 11.50 22.91 -17.96
C TYR A 408 12.16 24.23 -17.58
N THR A 409 12.08 25.22 -18.47
CA THR A 409 12.64 26.56 -18.26
C THR A 409 11.57 27.59 -17.90
N GLN A 410 10.35 27.41 -18.41
CA GLN A 410 9.19 28.29 -18.18
C GLN A 410 8.19 27.53 -17.30
N VAL A 411 8.31 27.71 -15.99
CA VAL A 411 7.44 27.04 -15.03
C VAL A 411 6.00 27.55 -15.19
N PRO A 412 5.00 26.65 -15.24
CA PRO A 412 3.60 27.06 -15.29
C PRO A 412 3.20 27.99 -14.14
N ASP A 413 2.32 28.96 -14.42
CA ASP A 413 1.70 29.78 -13.39
C ASP A 413 0.65 28.97 -12.63
N VAL A 414 1.06 28.49 -11.46
CA VAL A 414 0.23 27.64 -10.60
C VAL A 414 -1.00 28.37 -10.07
N GLY A 415 -0.93 29.70 -9.90
CA GLY A 415 -2.05 30.51 -9.42
C GLY A 415 -3.14 30.67 -10.49
N ILE A 416 -2.78 30.60 -11.77
CA ILE A 416 -3.75 30.52 -12.86
C ILE A 416 -4.31 29.10 -12.97
N LEU A 417 -3.47 28.06 -12.88
CA LEU A 417 -3.93 26.67 -12.88
C LEU A 417 -4.93 26.38 -11.75
N GLU A 418 -4.77 27.01 -10.58
CA GLU A 418 -5.70 26.87 -9.45
C GLU A 418 -7.13 27.34 -9.76
N LYS A 419 -7.29 28.27 -10.71
CA LYS A 419 -8.59 28.78 -11.15
C LYS A 419 -9.36 27.80 -12.03
N ILE A 420 -8.69 26.79 -12.60
CA ILE A 420 -9.32 25.76 -13.42
C ILE A 420 -10.06 24.79 -12.50
N GLU A 421 -11.35 24.56 -12.76
CA GLU A 421 -12.18 23.68 -11.93
C GLU A 421 -11.94 22.19 -12.25
N CYS A 422 -10.81 21.67 -11.79
CA CYS A 422 -10.45 20.26 -11.88
C CYS A 422 -9.60 19.82 -10.67
N ARG A 423 -9.34 18.52 -10.53
CA ARG A 423 -8.34 17.99 -9.59
C ARG A 423 -6.94 18.41 -10.04
N GLY A 424 -6.58 18.15 -11.29
CA GLY A 424 -5.29 18.55 -11.84
C GLY A 424 -5.29 18.74 -13.35
N VAL A 425 -4.23 19.39 -13.82
CA VAL A 425 -3.93 19.60 -15.24
C VAL A 425 -2.77 18.68 -15.61
N ILE A 426 -3.04 17.78 -16.55
CA ILE A 426 -2.10 16.82 -17.12
C ILE A 426 -1.57 17.42 -18.40
N VAL A 427 -0.28 17.76 -18.45
CA VAL A 427 0.36 18.23 -19.67
C VAL A 427 1.15 17.08 -20.26
N THR A 428 0.96 16.77 -21.54
CA THR A 428 1.58 15.60 -22.19
C THR A 428 2.04 15.91 -23.61
N CYS A 429 3.03 15.16 -24.09
CA CYS A 429 3.42 15.14 -25.49
C CYS A 429 3.88 13.74 -25.90
N GLN A 430 3.99 13.52 -27.20
CA GLN A 430 4.51 12.26 -27.75
C GLN A 430 6.01 12.13 -27.37
N GLY A 431 6.40 10.93 -26.94
CA GLY A 431 7.77 10.55 -26.66
C GLY A 431 8.44 9.93 -27.90
N GLU A 432 9.71 9.52 -27.76
CA GLU A 432 10.46 8.93 -28.87
C GLU A 432 10.13 7.44 -29.07
N GLY A 433 9.75 6.74 -28.01
CA GLY A 433 9.35 5.33 -28.07
C GLY A 433 10.42 4.40 -28.64
N LYS A 434 11.72 4.66 -28.40
CA LYS A 434 12.79 3.77 -28.86
C LYS A 434 12.61 2.40 -28.22
N ASP A 435 12.41 1.37 -29.04
CA ASP A 435 12.19 -0.01 -28.59
C ASP A 435 13.31 -0.45 -27.64
N ALA A 436 12.94 -0.91 -26.45
CA ALA A 436 13.86 -1.35 -25.39
C ALA A 436 14.62 -2.65 -25.74
N ALA A 437 14.56 -3.13 -26.99
CA ALA A 437 15.06 -4.44 -27.39
C ALA A 437 16.59 -4.53 -27.53
N GLU A 438 17.34 -3.42 -27.51
CA GLU A 438 18.81 -3.47 -27.64
C GLU A 438 19.48 -2.51 -26.66
N GLY A 439 19.86 -3.00 -25.48
CA GLY A 439 20.71 -2.23 -24.58
C GLY A 439 20.62 -2.62 -23.12
N GLY A 440 21.14 -3.80 -22.78
CA GLY A 440 21.55 -4.17 -21.42
C GLY A 440 22.76 -3.35 -20.96
N GLY A 441 22.62 -2.03 -20.89
CA GLY A 441 23.64 -1.13 -20.36
C GLY A 441 23.59 -1.09 -18.84
N GLU A 442 24.73 -1.33 -18.20
CA GLU A 442 24.94 -1.13 -16.75
C GLU A 442 24.33 0.19 -16.27
N GLU A 443 23.57 0.11 -15.17
CA GLU A 443 23.08 1.26 -14.41
C GLU A 443 24.28 2.04 -13.85
N GLY A 444 24.83 2.93 -14.66
CA GLY A 444 25.88 3.86 -14.26
C GLY A 444 25.37 4.84 -13.20
N LYS A 445 26.18 5.03 -12.16
CA LYS A 445 25.97 5.99 -11.07
C LYS A 445 25.82 7.43 -11.61
N GLY A 446 24.58 7.89 -11.81
CA GLY A 446 24.30 9.30 -12.12
C GLY A 446 22.83 9.57 -12.44
N GLY A 447 22.12 10.30 -11.57
CA GLY A 447 20.67 10.53 -11.68
C GLY A 447 20.21 11.23 -12.98
N ARG A 448 21.06 12.07 -13.58
CA ARG A 448 20.74 12.84 -14.81
C ARG A 448 20.70 11.96 -16.07
N LYS A 449 21.64 11.02 -16.21
CA LYS A 449 21.72 10.10 -17.36
C LYS A 449 20.52 9.15 -17.43
N LEU A 450 19.95 8.77 -16.28
CA LEU A 450 18.77 7.92 -16.19
C LEU A 450 17.45 8.65 -16.51
N GLN A 451 17.39 9.97 -16.25
CA GLN A 451 16.24 10.80 -16.64
C GLN A 451 16.15 10.92 -18.17
N GLU A 452 17.30 11.17 -18.81
CA GLU A 452 17.44 11.20 -20.26
C GLU A 452 17.12 9.84 -20.89
N SER A 453 17.70 8.74 -20.38
CA SER A 453 17.41 7.39 -20.91
C SER A 453 15.95 6.95 -20.73
N GLY A 454 15.28 7.42 -19.65
CA GLY A 454 13.86 7.14 -19.43
C GLY A 454 12.97 7.88 -20.43
N MET A 455 13.29 9.14 -20.70
CA MET A 455 12.56 9.99 -21.64
C MET A 455 12.68 9.49 -23.10
N GLU A 456 13.85 8.96 -23.48
CA GLU A 456 14.09 8.36 -24.81
C GLU A 456 13.32 7.05 -25.06
N ARG A 457 13.09 6.26 -24.00
CA ARG A 457 12.38 4.97 -24.07
C ARG A 457 10.86 5.12 -23.97
N ALA A 458 10.36 6.29 -23.57
CA ALA A 458 8.95 6.51 -23.34
C ALA A 458 8.19 6.80 -24.65
N HIS A 459 7.02 6.19 -24.78
CA HIS A 459 6.08 6.45 -25.88
C HIS A 459 5.39 7.81 -25.72
N PHE A 460 5.19 8.26 -24.48
CA PHE A 460 4.67 9.59 -24.16
C PHE A 460 5.29 10.14 -22.90
N LEU A 461 5.31 11.47 -22.80
CA LEU A 461 5.82 12.22 -21.66
C LEU A 461 4.66 12.94 -20.99
N SER A 462 4.71 13.09 -19.67
CA SER A 462 3.68 13.82 -18.93
C SER A 462 4.26 14.67 -17.80
N ARG A 463 3.49 15.67 -17.38
CA ARG A 463 3.63 16.42 -16.12
C ARG A 463 2.24 16.60 -15.54
N PHE A 464 2.15 16.71 -14.21
CA PHE A 464 0.88 16.77 -13.50
C PHE A 464 0.91 17.89 -12.47
N PHE A 465 -0.04 18.83 -12.56
CA PHE A 465 -0.14 19.98 -11.67
C PHE A 465 -1.52 19.97 -10.99
N ALA A 466 -1.57 20.04 -9.65
CA ALA A 466 -2.83 19.98 -8.89
C ALA A 466 -2.86 20.99 -7.73
N PRO A 467 -2.75 22.30 -8.02
CA PRO A 467 -2.67 23.34 -6.99
C PRO A 467 -3.85 23.36 -6.03
N ARG A 468 -5.06 23.03 -6.52
CA ARG A 468 -6.29 22.95 -5.68
C ARG A 468 -6.23 21.85 -4.62
N CYS A 469 -5.32 20.90 -4.77
CA CYS A 469 -5.01 19.85 -3.80
C CYS A 469 -3.79 20.19 -2.93
N GLY A 470 -3.25 21.42 -3.04
CA GLY A 470 -2.01 21.83 -2.37
C GLY A 470 -0.74 21.27 -3.02
N ILE A 471 -0.84 20.66 -4.20
CA ILE A 471 0.27 20.02 -4.91
C ILE A 471 0.65 20.88 -6.12
N VAL A 472 1.79 21.58 -6.03
CA VAL A 472 2.28 22.40 -7.15
C VAL A 472 2.53 21.52 -8.39
N GLU A 473 3.32 20.46 -8.24
CA GLU A 473 3.57 19.46 -9.27
C GLU A 473 3.74 18.09 -8.60
N ASP A 474 2.97 17.10 -9.03
CA ASP A 474 3.08 15.73 -8.50
C ASP A 474 4.23 14.98 -9.18
N PRO A 475 5.09 14.25 -8.43
CA PRO A 475 6.25 13.60 -9.02
C PRO A 475 5.92 12.55 -10.09
N VAL A 476 4.99 11.64 -9.78
CA VAL A 476 4.49 10.60 -10.71
C VAL A 476 3.06 10.22 -10.33
N THR A 477 2.11 10.48 -11.22
CA THR A 477 0.69 10.35 -10.95
C THR A 477 0.14 9.10 -11.61
N GLY A 478 0.04 8.00 -10.86
CA GLY A 478 -0.47 6.73 -11.39
C GLY A 478 -1.89 6.85 -11.95
N SER A 479 -2.79 7.58 -11.28
CA SER A 479 -4.18 7.75 -11.74
C SER A 479 -4.30 8.55 -13.04
N ALA A 480 -3.40 9.52 -13.29
CA ALA A 480 -3.35 10.25 -14.56
C ALA A 480 -3.05 9.31 -15.75
N HIS A 481 -2.45 8.15 -15.51
CA HIS A 481 -2.20 7.17 -16.56
C HIS A 481 -3.48 6.42 -16.99
N CYS A 482 -4.56 6.48 -16.20
CA CYS A 482 -5.86 5.95 -16.60
C CYS A 482 -6.51 6.76 -17.73
N CYS A 483 -6.13 8.03 -17.92
CA CYS A 483 -6.58 8.85 -19.03
C CYS A 483 -5.51 9.02 -20.13
N LEU A 484 -4.22 9.03 -19.76
CA LEU A 484 -3.13 9.05 -20.74
C LEU A 484 -3.07 7.77 -21.58
N ALA A 485 -3.32 6.60 -20.98
CA ALA A 485 -3.21 5.33 -21.69
C ALA A 485 -4.25 5.19 -22.83
N PRO A 486 -5.55 5.45 -22.62
CA PRO A 486 -6.52 5.44 -23.72
C PRO A 486 -6.21 6.46 -24.81
N TYR A 487 -5.83 7.70 -24.43
CA TYR A 487 -5.51 8.76 -25.39
C TYR A 487 -4.33 8.36 -26.30
N TRP A 488 -3.18 8.02 -25.71
CA TRP A 488 -2.00 7.67 -26.46
C TRP A 488 -2.11 6.32 -27.18
N ALA A 489 -2.94 5.39 -26.68
CA ALA A 489 -3.20 4.15 -27.39
C ALA A 489 -3.94 4.39 -28.71
N GLY A 490 -4.90 5.32 -28.72
CA GLY A 490 -5.59 5.77 -29.92
C GLY A 490 -4.65 6.48 -30.90
N GLU A 491 -3.89 7.46 -30.42
CA GLU A 491 -2.96 8.25 -31.26
C GLU A 491 -1.83 7.40 -31.87
N LEU A 492 -1.32 6.41 -31.13
CA LEU A 492 -0.17 5.59 -31.55
C LEU A 492 -0.56 4.24 -32.14
N GLY A 493 -1.83 3.83 -32.06
CA GLY A 493 -2.27 2.49 -32.46
C GLY A 493 -1.61 1.35 -31.66
N LYS A 494 -1.19 1.61 -30.42
CA LYS A 494 -0.47 0.66 -29.54
C LYS A 494 -1.25 0.42 -28.24
N ARG A 495 -1.31 -0.82 -27.78
CA ARG A 495 -1.97 -1.18 -26.50
C ARG A 495 -1.04 -1.14 -25.30
N ASP A 496 0.18 -1.63 -25.48
CA ASP A 496 1.25 -1.59 -24.49
C ASP A 496 2.09 -0.32 -24.70
N LEU A 497 2.09 0.54 -23.70
CA LEU A 497 2.77 1.82 -23.74
C LEU A 497 3.64 2.02 -22.50
N VAL A 498 4.53 3.00 -22.62
CA VAL A 498 5.48 3.37 -21.59
C VAL A 498 5.40 4.89 -21.46
N GLY A 499 4.91 5.36 -20.32
CA GLY A 499 4.83 6.76 -19.97
C GLY A 499 5.98 7.16 -19.05
N TYR A 500 6.55 8.34 -19.29
CA TYR A 500 7.50 8.94 -18.37
C TYR A 500 6.96 10.28 -17.84
N GLN A 501 6.67 10.35 -16.54
CA GLN A 501 6.27 11.60 -15.92
C GLN A 501 7.52 12.40 -15.56
N ALA A 502 7.72 13.51 -16.27
CA ALA A 502 8.97 14.24 -16.33
C ALA A 502 9.02 15.41 -15.32
N SER A 503 8.60 15.13 -14.09
CA SER A 503 8.83 16.01 -12.95
C SER A 503 10.32 16.08 -12.58
N LYS A 504 10.67 16.92 -11.59
CA LYS A 504 12.03 16.96 -11.03
C LYS A 504 12.54 15.61 -10.53
N ARG A 505 11.65 14.76 -9.98
CA ARG A 505 12.02 13.41 -9.51
C ARG A 505 12.03 12.41 -10.66
N GLY A 506 11.07 12.52 -11.56
CA GLY A 506 10.91 11.64 -12.73
C GLY A 506 10.49 10.22 -12.36
N GLY A 507 9.70 9.56 -13.20
CA GLY A 507 9.39 8.16 -13.02
C GLY A 507 8.70 7.51 -14.21
N MET A 508 8.78 6.18 -14.24
CA MET A 508 8.38 5.36 -15.36
C MET A 508 7.14 4.55 -15.01
N VAL A 509 6.13 4.61 -15.86
CA VAL A 509 4.89 3.86 -15.72
C VAL A 509 4.63 3.10 -17.01
N ARG A 510 4.50 1.77 -16.92
CA ARG A 510 4.02 0.97 -18.05
C ARG A 510 2.52 0.87 -17.96
N VAL A 511 1.88 0.89 -19.11
CA VAL A 511 0.43 0.77 -19.18
C VAL A 511 0.06 -0.19 -20.29
N ARG A 512 -1.00 -0.95 -20.05
CA ARG A 512 -1.72 -1.71 -21.07
C ARG A 512 -3.16 -1.24 -21.03
N TYR A 513 -3.61 -0.68 -22.14
CA TYR A 513 -5.01 -0.31 -22.30
C TYR A 513 -5.79 -1.47 -22.95
N ASP A 514 -6.82 -1.95 -22.23
CA ASP A 514 -7.81 -2.86 -22.76
C ASP A 514 -9.10 -2.09 -23.01
N GLU A 515 -9.30 -1.70 -24.27
CA GLU A 515 -10.47 -0.96 -24.73
C GLU A 515 -11.78 -1.75 -24.52
N GLY A 516 -11.76 -3.07 -24.72
CA GLY A 516 -12.95 -3.91 -24.60
C GLY A 516 -13.42 -4.05 -23.15
N ALA A 517 -12.48 -4.09 -22.20
CA ALA A 517 -12.79 -4.12 -20.78
C ALA A 517 -12.94 -2.72 -20.15
N SER A 518 -12.57 -1.66 -20.86
CA SER A 518 -12.43 -0.29 -20.33
C SER A 518 -11.51 -0.25 -19.09
N ARG A 519 -10.33 -0.89 -19.19
CA ARG A 519 -9.37 -0.99 -18.08
C ARG A 519 -7.96 -0.61 -18.52
N VAL A 520 -7.21 -0.09 -17.57
CA VAL A 520 -5.78 0.18 -17.69
C VAL A 520 -5.06 -0.65 -16.63
N CYS A 521 -4.23 -1.59 -17.09
CA CYS A 521 -3.27 -2.24 -16.21
C CYS A 521 -2.00 -1.37 -16.18
N LEU A 522 -1.54 -1.01 -14.99
CA LEU A 522 -0.35 -0.21 -14.77
C LEU A 522 0.73 -1.09 -14.15
N TRP A 523 1.98 -0.90 -14.56
CA TRP A 523 3.13 -1.44 -13.86
C TRP A 523 4.10 -0.34 -13.44
N GLY A 524 4.64 -0.47 -12.24
CA GLY A 524 5.70 0.37 -11.73
C GLY A 524 6.69 -0.41 -10.87
N GLN A 525 7.92 0.06 -10.82
CA GLN A 525 8.89 -0.38 -9.82
C GLN A 525 8.71 0.44 -8.54
N ALA A 526 9.20 -0.10 -7.42
CA ALA A 526 9.32 0.63 -6.17
C ALA A 526 10.63 0.30 -5.46
N VAL A 527 11.05 1.22 -4.60
CA VAL A 527 12.24 1.06 -3.76
C VAL A 527 11.95 1.57 -2.35
N LEU A 528 12.32 0.76 -1.36
CA LEU A 528 12.25 1.18 0.05
C LEU A 528 13.41 2.13 0.33
N VAL A 529 13.10 3.32 0.84
CA VAL A 529 14.07 4.42 1.05
C VAL A 529 14.44 4.55 2.51
N LYS A 530 13.44 4.49 3.40
CA LYS A 530 13.64 4.58 4.84
C LYS A 530 12.62 3.71 5.58
N SER A 531 12.99 3.23 6.74
CA SER A 531 12.09 2.62 7.72
C SER A 531 12.30 3.29 9.06
N GLY A 532 11.28 3.28 9.92
CA GLY A 532 11.41 3.83 11.26
C GLY A 532 10.12 3.77 12.06
N TRP A 533 10.14 4.48 13.19
CA TRP A 533 9.01 4.61 14.10
C TRP A 533 8.66 6.09 14.24
N LEU A 534 7.36 6.42 14.25
CA LEU A 534 6.90 7.74 14.69
C LEU A 534 6.30 7.59 16.08
N HIS A 535 6.85 8.33 17.03
CA HIS A 535 6.37 8.39 18.41
C HIS A 535 5.24 9.41 18.50
N VAL A 536 4.04 8.96 18.85
CA VAL A 536 2.82 9.78 18.99
C VAL A 536 2.22 9.65 20.37
#